data_AF-A0A942PUX8-F1
#
_entry.id   AF-A0A942PUX8-F1
#
_cell.length_a   1.000
_cell.length_b   1.000
_cell.length_c   1.000
_cell.angle_alpha   90.00
_cell.angle_beta   90.00
_cell.angle_gamma   90.00
#
_symmetry.space_group_name_H-M   'P 1'
#
loop_
_entity.id
_entity.type
_entity.pdbx_description
1 polymer ?
#
loop_
_entity_poly.entity_id
_entity_poly.type
_entity_poly.pdbx_seq_one_letter_code
_entity_poly.pdbx_strand_id
1 'polypeptide(L)'
;MSERFEGPPPAFDPAVAVDAALTKLEEFTAQNAQEPFPHVYHLDPPPFIAGRTHRIKEQVGLLSSCIASIFSEKIRKKHNRIRKEKQDELLNAISILKKHYPYIYKFEQGSPTHQALAQRFFSTIKNFNALIDLNSPHASQKNNGNLWHTIRSYLCRIGGLSVTQEVICNKILLPNRKNFEDESSLKLFSKRFQIRSETSTTHRVSHIFQSKKVFVHQQDTELFWMKALSLLRKENVYFNSVEEELACIKQSPISETLTSKGAKWILEMRQVINPFPGEKYVVVGQFIKPTQGTGRGIPIPNSFSMTSTPTQTGFPHASQYTGWALSEMLIPKCPHRLDLLPTVSLILKNQHETANRLTLEAASLVKAKQIYSLRKKVFEKHLETFLILHESLSLSLLNSLLECELKKRKVKHYFATLKNHPTPFDCLSESYSLLMEQFVTKPYLALQNAWIENGTLVFNSRESAQQILEREIALKSKEVHFQAEKTDTEMEKAVLDFIGVLGPLLAVPSATIILQEFSEIINFAPPCLDTFAQKIQAATYRQALAFQAELQKDSLQNGEEDRIYECLKERLLEDIQLFSAAEPPPHFPIVEELSKYFEWRYVSQKS
;
A
#
# COMPACT_ATOMS: atom_id res chain seq x y z
N MET A 1 -28.46 27.67 -55.95
CA MET A 1 -27.51 26.78 -55.25
C MET A 1 -26.66 27.69 -54.37
N SER A 2 -27.00 27.78 -53.08
CA SER A 2 -26.22 28.54 -52.09
C SER A 2 -25.31 27.58 -51.35
N GLU A 3 -24.01 27.75 -51.54
CA GLU A 3 -22.98 27.05 -50.78
C GLU A 3 -23.04 27.53 -49.33
N ARG A 4 -23.37 26.61 -48.41
CA ARG A 4 -23.18 26.82 -46.98
C ARG A 4 -21.69 26.65 -46.70
N PHE A 5 -21.04 27.76 -46.35
CA PHE A 5 -19.76 27.76 -45.65
C PHE A 5 -19.93 27.01 -44.32
N GLU A 6 -19.46 25.77 -44.25
CA GLU A 6 -19.14 25.13 -42.98
C GLU A 6 -17.81 25.72 -42.50
N GLY A 7 -17.89 26.66 -41.56
CA GLY A 7 -16.72 27.15 -40.84
C GLY A 7 -16.04 26.02 -40.06
N PRO A 8 -14.73 26.14 -39.76
CA PRO A 8 -14.02 25.16 -38.94
C PRO A 8 -14.75 24.96 -37.59
N PRO A 9 -14.76 23.73 -37.05
CA PRO A 9 -15.41 23.46 -35.76
C PRO A 9 -14.83 24.38 -34.69
N PRO A 10 -15.66 24.91 -33.76
CA PRO A 10 -15.20 25.80 -32.72
C PRO A 10 -14.07 25.14 -31.93
N ALA A 11 -12.96 25.86 -31.75
CA ALA A 11 -11.84 25.41 -30.94
C ALA A 11 -12.34 25.03 -29.54
N PHE A 12 -12.06 23.81 -29.10
CA PHE A 12 -12.45 23.30 -27.79
C PHE A 12 -11.75 24.14 -26.72
N ASP A 13 -12.51 25.01 -26.03
CA ASP A 13 -11.99 25.80 -24.92
C ASP A 13 -11.98 24.94 -23.63
N PRO A 14 -10.80 24.57 -23.10
CA PRO A 14 -10.70 23.79 -21.87
C PRO A 14 -11.33 24.50 -20.67
N ALA A 15 -11.42 25.84 -20.68
CA ALA A 15 -12.02 26.61 -19.59
C ALA A 15 -13.52 26.31 -19.43
N VAL A 16 -14.25 26.14 -20.54
CA VAL A 16 -15.70 25.84 -20.52
C VAL A 16 -15.96 24.45 -19.96
N ALA A 17 -15.15 23.46 -20.35
CA ALA A 17 -15.27 22.09 -19.84
C ALA A 17 -14.94 21.99 -18.34
N VAL A 18 -13.90 22.72 -17.89
CA VAL A 18 -13.53 22.81 -16.47
C VAL A 18 -14.63 23.50 -15.66
N ASP A 19 -15.18 24.61 -16.15
CA ASP A 19 -16.24 25.35 -15.45
C ASP A 19 -17.53 24.53 -15.25
N ALA A 20 -17.95 23.80 -16.29
CA ALA A 20 -19.08 22.89 -16.22
C ALA A 20 -18.83 21.74 -15.21
N ALA A 21 -17.63 21.17 -15.20
CA ALA A 21 -17.25 20.10 -14.27
C ALA A 21 -17.13 20.60 -12.82
N LEU A 22 -16.64 21.81 -12.60
CA LEU A 22 -16.60 22.44 -11.28
C LEU A 22 -17.99 22.70 -10.72
N THR A 23 -18.90 23.21 -11.55
CA THR A 23 -20.30 23.43 -11.16
C THR A 23 -20.95 22.12 -10.69
N LYS A 24 -20.68 20.99 -11.36
CA LYS A 24 -21.19 19.68 -10.94
C LYS A 24 -20.60 19.20 -9.62
N LEU A 25 -19.32 19.43 -9.37
CA LEU A 25 -18.66 19.07 -8.11
C LEU A 25 -19.13 19.96 -6.94
N GLU A 26 -19.41 21.24 -7.20
CA GLU A 26 -19.99 22.19 -6.24
C GLU A 26 -21.42 21.82 -5.89
N GLU A 27 -22.27 21.54 -6.88
CA GLU A 27 -23.65 21.07 -6.67
C GLU A 27 -23.66 19.82 -5.78
N PHE A 28 -22.80 18.85 -6.05
CA PHE A 28 -22.68 17.62 -5.26
C PHE A 28 -22.23 17.90 -3.82
N THR A 29 -21.20 18.73 -3.64
CA THR A 29 -20.65 19.08 -2.33
C THR A 29 -21.66 19.87 -1.50
N ALA A 30 -22.33 20.86 -2.10
CA ALA A 30 -23.33 21.70 -1.46
C ALA A 30 -24.58 20.90 -1.04
N GLN A 31 -25.05 19.97 -1.88
CA GLN A 31 -26.19 19.11 -1.54
C GLN A 31 -25.88 18.16 -0.39
N ASN A 32 -24.63 17.68 -0.26
CA ASN A 32 -24.22 16.85 0.87
C ASN A 32 -23.95 17.64 2.17
N ALA A 33 -23.59 18.92 2.07
CA ALA A 33 -23.29 19.78 3.23
C ALA A 33 -24.55 20.33 3.95
N GLN A 34 -25.73 20.23 3.33
CA GLN A 34 -26.98 20.71 3.94
C GLN A 34 -27.44 19.82 5.11
N GLU A 35 -27.73 20.44 6.25
CA GLU A 35 -28.31 19.80 7.45
C GLU A 35 -29.75 20.29 7.69
N PRO A 36 -30.67 19.42 8.17
CA PRO A 36 -30.47 18.00 8.52
C PRO A 36 -30.62 17.02 7.35
N PHE A 37 -31.16 17.44 6.19
CA PHE A 37 -31.35 16.60 5.00
C PHE A 37 -30.81 17.23 3.72
N PRO A 38 -30.29 16.43 2.78
CA PRO A 38 -29.93 16.92 1.45
C PRO A 38 -31.17 17.33 0.65
N HIS A 39 -31.14 18.45 -0.06
CA HIS A 39 -32.15 18.75 -1.09
C HIS A 39 -31.92 17.87 -2.32
N VAL A 40 -32.82 16.91 -2.55
CA VAL A 40 -32.80 16.02 -3.73
C VAL A 40 -33.80 16.53 -4.77
N TYR A 41 -33.34 17.36 -5.71
CA TYR A 41 -34.18 18.06 -6.69
C TYR A 41 -34.98 17.18 -7.66
N HIS A 42 -34.70 15.88 -7.73
CA HIS A 42 -35.34 14.94 -8.67
C HIS A 42 -36.46 14.10 -8.05
N LEU A 43 -36.72 14.27 -6.75
CA LEU A 43 -37.87 13.70 -6.08
C LEU A 43 -38.99 14.73 -6.14
N ASP A 44 -39.76 14.75 -7.23
CA ASP A 44 -40.90 15.66 -7.40
C ASP A 44 -41.81 15.59 -6.16
N PRO A 45 -41.83 16.61 -5.29
CA PRO A 45 -42.87 16.65 -4.27
C PRO A 45 -44.20 16.90 -4.98
N PRO A 46 -45.32 16.31 -4.52
CA PRO A 46 -46.62 16.64 -5.08
C PRO A 46 -46.86 18.14 -4.94
N PRO A 47 -47.53 18.79 -5.91
CA PRO A 47 -47.74 20.23 -5.88
C PRO A 47 -48.58 20.60 -4.65
N PHE A 48 -47.99 21.35 -3.71
CA PHE A 48 -48.70 21.84 -2.53
C PHE A 48 -48.49 23.34 -2.35
N ILE A 49 -49.57 23.99 -1.93
CA ILE A 49 -49.73 25.44 -1.82
C ILE A 49 -48.90 25.99 -0.64
N ALA A 50 -48.20 27.10 -0.87
CA ALA A 50 -47.20 27.68 0.01
C ALA A 50 -47.74 28.18 1.38
N GLY A 51 -46.97 27.92 2.45
CA GLY A 51 -47.18 28.40 3.82
C GLY A 51 -46.16 27.79 4.79
N ARG A 52 -46.00 28.31 6.02
CA ARG A 52 -44.99 27.83 7.01
C ARG A 52 -45.03 26.31 7.31
N THR A 53 -46.10 25.61 6.97
CA THR A 53 -46.23 24.14 6.98
C THR A 53 -45.52 23.40 5.83
N HIS A 54 -44.92 24.11 4.88
CA HIS A 54 -44.32 23.56 3.65
C HIS A 54 -43.14 22.63 3.93
N ARG A 55 -42.19 23.04 4.79
CA ARG A 55 -41.00 22.22 5.11
C ARG A 55 -41.34 20.87 5.76
N ILE A 56 -42.33 20.85 6.65
CA ILE A 56 -42.77 19.60 7.29
C ILE A 56 -43.50 18.71 6.27
N LYS A 57 -44.33 19.30 5.39
CA LYS A 57 -45.04 18.55 4.34
C LYS A 57 -44.10 18.00 3.25
N GLU A 58 -43.06 18.74 2.85
CA GLU A 58 -41.99 18.24 1.97
C GLU A 58 -41.23 17.07 2.60
N GLN A 59 -40.91 17.16 3.89
CA GLN A 59 -40.25 16.07 4.63
C GLN A 59 -41.14 14.82 4.73
N VAL A 60 -42.44 14.98 4.95
CA VAL A 60 -43.41 13.87 4.95
C VAL A 60 -43.55 13.24 3.55
N GLY A 61 -43.54 14.04 2.48
CA GLY A 61 -43.56 13.55 1.10
C GLY A 61 -42.28 12.79 0.70
N LEU A 62 -41.12 13.28 1.13
CA LEU A 62 -39.83 12.58 0.96
C LEU A 62 -39.82 11.24 1.71
N LEU A 63 -40.35 11.20 2.94
CA LEU A 63 -40.50 9.97 3.72
C LEU A 63 -41.49 8.99 3.08
N SER A 64 -42.62 9.46 2.54
CA SER A 64 -43.59 8.59 1.88
C SER A 64 -43.04 7.99 0.58
N SER A 65 -42.27 8.77 -0.20
CA SER A 65 -41.57 8.28 -1.39
C SER A 65 -40.50 7.23 -1.04
N CYS A 66 -39.75 7.44 0.05
CA CYS A 66 -38.80 6.47 0.58
C CYS A 66 -39.48 5.15 0.97
N ILE A 67 -40.60 5.22 1.70
CA ILE A 67 -41.38 4.03 2.10
C ILE A 67 -41.98 3.34 0.86
N ALA A 68 -42.54 4.09 -0.09
CA ALA A 68 -43.12 3.54 -1.31
C ALA A 68 -42.10 2.76 -2.17
N SER A 69 -40.82 3.14 -2.14
CA SER A 69 -39.76 2.42 -2.87
C SER A 69 -39.40 1.05 -2.28
N ILE A 70 -39.77 0.79 -1.01
CA ILE A 70 -39.66 -0.54 -0.38
C ILE A 70 -40.74 -1.48 -0.92
N PHE A 71 -41.93 -0.94 -1.20
CA PHE A 71 -43.09 -1.72 -1.60
C PHE A 71 -43.39 -1.70 -3.12
N SER A 72 -42.67 -0.88 -3.91
CA SER A 72 -42.86 -0.77 -5.36
C SER A 72 -41.55 -0.95 -6.13
N GLU A 73 -41.47 -2.05 -6.88
CA GLU A 73 -40.32 -2.35 -7.74
C GLU A 73 -40.11 -1.30 -8.85
N LYS A 74 -41.20 -0.72 -9.35
CA LYS A 74 -41.17 0.34 -10.38
C LYS A 74 -40.47 1.61 -9.86
N ILE A 75 -40.79 2.02 -8.63
CA ILE A 75 -40.16 3.18 -7.98
C ILE A 75 -38.69 2.87 -7.68
N ARG A 76 -38.39 1.67 -7.19
CA ARG A 76 -37.01 1.22 -6.93
C ARG A 76 -36.13 1.23 -8.18
N LYS A 77 -36.66 0.77 -9.33
CA LYS A 77 -35.95 0.83 -10.63
C LYS A 77 -35.72 2.27 -11.08
N LYS A 78 -36.71 3.17 -10.92
CA LYS A 78 -36.56 4.61 -11.21
C LYS A 78 -35.46 5.26 -10.36
N HIS A 79 -35.45 5.00 -9.05
CA HIS A 79 -34.42 5.52 -8.14
C HIS A 79 -33.02 4.99 -8.46
N ASN A 80 -32.86 3.71 -8.77
CA ASN A 80 -31.57 3.15 -9.16
C ASN A 80 -31.03 3.73 -10.46
N ARG A 81 -31.91 4.03 -11.43
CA ARG A 81 -31.53 4.69 -12.68
C ARG A 81 -31.02 6.10 -12.44
N ILE A 82 -31.79 6.92 -11.71
CA ILE A 82 -31.39 8.30 -11.35
C ILE A 82 -30.07 8.30 -10.58
N ARG A 83 -29.91 7.37 -9.63
CA ARG A 83 -28.66 7.21 -8.88
C ARG A 83 -27.47 6.96 -9.81
N LYS A 84 -27.60 6.01 -10.74
CA LYS A 84 -26.52 5.66 -11.66
C LYS A 84 -26.17 6.84 -12.57
N GLU A 85 -27.17 7.48 -13.16
CA GLU A 85 -26.98 8.68 -14.01
C GLU A 85 -26.24 9.79 -13.27
N LYS A 86 -26.61 10.09 -12.01
CA LYS A 86 -25.94 11.12 -11.20
C LYS A 86 -24.51 10.75 -10.79
N GLN A 87 -24.25 9.47 -10.55
CA GLN A 87 -22.90 8.98 -10.24
C GLN A 87 -21.99 9.02 -11.48
N ASP A 88 -22.51 8.63 -12.64
CA ASP A 88 -21.78 8.69 -13.91
C ASP A 88 -21.46 10.16 -14.28
N GLU A 89 -22.41 11.08 -14.08
CA GLU A 89 -22.19 12.53 -14.25
C GLU A 89 -21.06 13.06 -13.35
N LEU A 90 -21.04 12.65 -12.07
CA LEU A 90 -20.01 13.06 -11.10
C LEU A 90 -18.63 12.48 -11.46
N LEU A 91 -18.56 11.20 -11.79
CA LEU A 91 -17.31 10.55 -12.18
C LEU A 91 -16.74 11.15 -13.47
N ASN A 92 -17.61 11.49 -14.43
CA ASN A 92 -17.20 12.20 -15.64
C ASN A 92 -16.67 13.60 -15.31
N ALA A 93 -17.34 14.35 -14.44
CA ALA A 93 -16.83 15.65 -13.98
C ALA A 93 -15.44 15.52 -13.32
N ILE A 94 -15.25 14.54 -12.43
CA ILE A 94 -13.95 14.26 -11.81
C ILE A 94 -12.88 13.92 -12.85
N SER A 95 -13.23 13.09 -13.85
CA SER A 95 -12.33 12.73 -14.95
C SER A 95 -11.90 13.95 -15.77
N ILE A 96 -12.84 14.84 -16.11
CA ILE A 96 -12.56 16.09 -16.82
C ILE A 96 -11.62 16.98 -15.98
N LEU A 97 -11.90 17.14 -14.69
CA LEU A 97 -11.04 17.93 -13.78
C LEU A 97 -9.63 17.35 -13.67
N LYS A 98 -9.48 16.02 -13.59
CA LYS A 98 -8.18 15.34 -13.57
C LYS A 98 -7.42 15.51 -14.89
N LYS A 99 -8.10 15.35 -16.02
CA LYS A 99 -7.52 15.48 -17.37
C LYS A 99 -7.03 16.89 -17.65
N HIS A 100 -7.76 17.90 -17.18
CA HIS A 100 -7.45 19.31 -17.44
C HIS A 100 -6.65 20.00 -16.32
N TYR A 101 -6.37 19.28 -15.23
CA TYR A 101 -5.56 19.77 -14.11
C TYR A 101 -4.21 20.42 -14.52
N PRO A 102 -3.43 19.89 -15.49
CA PRO A 102 -2.18 20.54 -15.92
C PRO A 102 -2.38 21.94 -16.54
N TYR A 103 -3.55 22.20 -17.13
CA TYR A 103 -3.88 23.50 -17.74
C TYR A 103 -4.30 24.54 -16.70
N ILE A 104 -4.85 24.10 -15.57
CA ILE A 104 -5.33 24.98 -14.51
C ILE A 104 -4.18 25.69 -13.81
N TYR A 105 -2.99 25.08 -13.75
CA TYR A 105 -1.77 25.79 -13.33
C TYR A 105 -1.38 26.93 -14.25
N LYS A 106 -1.61 26.78 -15.57
CA LYS A 106 -1.37 27.86 -16.53
C LYS A 106 -2.40 28.98 -16.39
N PHE A 107 -3.61 28.67 -15.93
CA PHE A 107 -4.67 29.64 -15.68
C PHE A 107 -4.39 30.57 -14.49
N GLU A 108 -3.55 30.16 -13.54
CA GLU A 108 -3.12 31.03 -12.43
C GLU A 108 -2.24 32.20 -12.87
N GLN A 109 -1.52 32.02 -13.98
CA GLN A 109 -0.69 33.05 -14.59
C GLN A 109 -1.41 33.74 -15.76
N GLY A 110 -2.69 33.38 -16.00
CA GLY A 110 -3.50 33.89 -17.10
C GLY A 110 -4.27 35.17 -16.78
N SER A 111 -5.29 35.46 -17.58
CA SER A 111 -6.22 36.59 -17.37
C SER A 111 -6.94 36.51 -16.02
N PRO A 112 -7.53 37.62 -15.52
CA PRO A 112 -8.31 37.61 -14.28
C PRO A 112 -9.43 36.55 -14.25
N THR A 113 -10.04 36.27 -15.41
CA THR A 113 -11.05 35.21 -15.57
C THR A 113 -10.45 33.81 -15.39
N HIS A 114 -9.26 33.56 -15.92
CA HIS A 114 -8.54 32.30 -15.72
C HIS A 114 -8.05 32.13 -14.27
N GLN A 115 -7.60 33.21 -13.63
CA GLN A 115 -7.22 33.20 -12.23
C GLN A 115 -8.40 32.90 -11.31
N ALA A 116 -9.57 33.51 -11.58
CA ALA A 116 -10.80 33.21 -10.85
C ALA A 116 -11.24 31.75 -11.01
N LEU A 117 -11.13 31.21 -12.24
CA LEU A 117 -11.44 29.80 -12.52
C LEU A 117 -10.48 28.85 -11.78
N ALA A 118 -9.18 29.17 -11.73
CA ALA A 118 -8.19 28.39 -10.99
C ALA A 118 -8.45 28.43 -9.47
N GLN A 119 -8.75 29.61 -8.90
CA GLN A 119 -9.13 29.72 -7.49
C GLN A 119 -10.39 28.92 -7.16
N ARG A 120 -11.42 29.02 -8.02
CA ARG A 120 -12.65 28.23 -7.92
C ARG A 120 -12.31 26.74 -7.93
N PHE A 121 -11.46 26.29 -8.85
CA PHE A 121 -11.03 24.89 -8.93
C PHE A 121 -10.43 24.36 -7.62
N PHE A 122 -9.45 25.07 -7.05
CA PHE A 122 -8.79 24.62 -5.82
C PHE A 122 -9.74 24.62 -4.62
N SER A 123 -10.58 25.65 -4.48
CA SER A 123 -11.56 25.74 -3.38
C SER A 123 -12.60 24.61 -3.45
N THR A 124 -13.11 24.33 -4.64
CA THR A 124 -14.13 23.31 -4.90
C THR A 124 -13.61 21.91 -4.64
N ILE A 125 -12.36 21.61 -5.02
CA ILE A 125 -11.76 20.31 -4.72
C ILE A 125 -11.38 20.18 -3.25
N LYS A 126 -10.93 21.25 -2.57
CA LYS A 126 -10.69 21.24 -1.12
C LYS A 126 -11.97 20.86 -0.38
N ASN A 127 -13.09 21.49 -0.73
CA ASN A 127 -14.40 21.22 -0.12
C ASN A 127 -14.90 19.78 -0.42
N PHE A 128 -14.73 19.32 -1.65
CA PHE A 128 -15.09 17.96 -2.05
C PHE A 128 -14.25 16.90 -1.32
N ASN A 129 -12.93 17.11 -1.18
CA ASN A 129 -12.05 16.20 -0.47
C ASN A 129 -12.34 16.16 1.03
N ALA A 130 -12.65 17.30 1.64
CA ALA A 130 -13.08 17.35 3.04
C ALA A 130 -14.37 16.55 3.25
N LEU A 131 -15.30 16.59 2.29
CA LEU A 131 -16.53 15.80 2.30
C LEU A 131 -16.25 14.28 2.22
N ILE A 132 -15.29 13.86 1.40
CA ILE A 132 -14.84 12.46 1.33
C ILE A 132 -14.22 12.02 2.65
N ASP A 133 -13.36 12.85 3.24
CA ASP A 133 -12.63 12.52 4.47
C ASP A 133 -13.57 12.37 5.67
N LEU A 134 -14.63 13.18 5.74
CA LEU A 134 -15.70 13.06 6.75
C LEU A 134 -16.53 11.79 6.60
N ASN A 135 -16.63 11.23 5.38
CA ASN A 135 -17.42 10.03 5.06
C ASN A 135 -16.54 8.77 4.88
N SER A 136 -15.25 8.84 5.22
CA SER A 136 -14.34 7.70 5.15
C SER A 136 -14.80 6.56 6.08
N PRO A 137 -14.66 5.28 5.69
CA PRO A 137 -15.06 4.12 6.50
C PRO A 137 -14.40 4.06 7.88
N HIS A 138 -13.34 4.85 8.11
CA HIS A 138 -12.70 5.01 9.42
C HIS A 138 -13.36 6.05 10.33
N ALA A 139 -14.09 7.02 9.79
CA ALA A 139 -14.80 8.06 10.55
C ALA A 139 -16.20 7.61 11.02
N SER A 140 -16.82 6.63 10.33
CA SER A 140 -18.20 6.18 10.56
C SER A 140 -18.42 5.27 11.78
N GLN A 141 -17.40 5.00 12.60
CA GLN A 141 -17.53 4.12 13.78
C GLN A 141 -18.09 4.79 15.05
N LYS A 142 -18.39 6.09 15.06
CA LYS A 142 -18.76 6.81 16.29
C LYS A 142 -20.23 7.15 16.53
N ASN A 143 -21.14 7.03 15.55
CA ASN A 143 -22.56 7.39 15.75
C ASN A 143 -23.51 6.23 15.42
N ASN A 144 -23.53 5.21 16.27
CA ASN A 144 -24.60 4.21 16.27
C ASN A 144 -25.82 4.75 17.03
N GLY A 145 -26.95 4.96 16.32
CA GLY A 145 -28.26 4.92 16.97
C GLY A 145 -29.33 5.92 16.55
N ASN A 146 -29.09 6.88 15.65
CA ASN A 146 -30.12 7.87 15.33
C ASN A 146 -30.90 7.52 14.05
N LEU A 147 -32.22 7.33 14.16
CA LEU A 147 -33.16 7.08 13.03
C LEU A 147 -32.95 8.10 11.89
N TRP A 148 -32.61 9.33 12.26
CA TRP A 148 -32.31 10.43 11.35
C TRP A 148 -31.07 10.19 10.47
N HIS A 149 -30.03 9.52 10.99
CA HIS A 149 -28.87 9.15 10.18
C HIS A 149 -29.20 8.07 9.16
N THR A 150 -30.07 7.12 9.49
CA THR A 150 -30.55 6.09 8.56
C THR A 150 -31.36 6.72 7.43
N ILE A 151 -32.27 7.65 7.77
CA ILE A 151 -33.08 8.38 6.79
C ILE A 151 -32.19 9.23 5.88
N ARG A 152 -31.21 9.96 6.45
CA ARG A 152 -30.25 10.77 5.69
C ARG A 152 -29.40 9.91 4.75
N SER A 153 -28.82 8.82 5.26
CA SER A 153 -28.00 7.89 4.45
C SER A 153 -28.78 7.31 3.28
N TYR A 154 -30.06 6.99 3.51
CA TYR A 154 -30.95 6.49 2.48
C TYR A 154 -31.31 7.55 1.43
N LEU A 155 -31.62 8.79 1.86
CA LEU A 155 -31.87 9.91 0.96
C LEU A 155 -30.65 10.27 0.11
N CYS A 156 -29.45 10.30 0.71
CA CYS A 156 -28.19 10.46 -0.02
C CYS A 156 -28.00 9.35 -1.06
N ARG A 157 -28.33 8.11 -0.72
CA ARG A 157 -28.22 6.95 -1.63
C ARG A 157 -29.20 7.03 -2.80
N ILE A 158 -30.44 7.46 -2.58
CA ILE A 158 -31.43 7.61 -3.67
C ILE A 158 -31.10 8.81 -4.56
N GLY A 159 -30.65 9.92 -3.97
CA GLY A 159 -30.31 11.15 -4.71
C GLY A 159 -29.01 11.07 -5.51
N GLY A 160 -28.29 9.95 -5.51
CA GLY A 160 -26.96 9.86 -6.15
C GLY A 160 -25.87 10.62 -5.39
N LEU A 161 -26.15 11.06 -4.17
CA LEU A 161 -25.28 11.84 -3.30
C LEU A 161 -24.41 10.97 -2.37
N SER A 162 -24.59 9.64 -2.39
CA SER A 162 -23.77 8.73 -1.61
C SER A 162 -22.32 8.75 -2.08
N VAL A 163 -21.40 9.05 -1.16
CA VAL A 163 -19.96 8.86 -1.34
C VAL A 163 -19.67 7.36 -1.43
N THR A 164 -19.67 6.80 -2.63
CA THR A 164 -19.33 5.38 -2.87
C THR A 164 -17.83 5.17 -2.89
N GLN A 165 -17.40 3.92 -2.72
CA GLN A 165 -15.98 3.55 -2.81
C GLN A 165 -15.35 3.97 -4.14
N GLU A 166 -16.12 3.93 -5.24
CA GLU A 166 -15.70 4.42 -6.55
C GLU A 166 -15.44 5.94 -6.59
N VAL A 167 -16.20 6.74 -5.81
CA VAL A 167 -15.97 8.19 -5.65
C VAL A 167 -14.76 8.44 -4.73
N ILE A 168 -14.59 7.64 -3.68
CA ILE A 168 -13.44 7.71 -2.76
C ILE A 168 -12.13 7.39 -3.49
N CYS A 169 -12.11 6.32 -4.29
CA CYS A 169 -10.95 5.94 -5.12
C CYS A 169 -10.63 7.00 -6.19
N ASN A 170 -11.58 7.89 -6.49
CA ASN A 170 -11.40 8.97 -7.44
C ASN A 170 -11.11 10.34 -6.82
N LYS A 171 -10.78 10.40 -5.52
CA LYS A 171 -10.33 11.63 -4.83
C LYS A 171 -9.28 12.38 -5.67
N ILE A 172 -9.48 13.69 -5.84
CA ILE A 172 -8.56 14.53 -6.62
C ILE A 172 -7.49 15.04 -5.65
N LEU A 173 -6.27 14.53 -5.76
CA LEU A 173 -5.17 14.95 -4.89
C LEU A 173 -4.68 16.34 -5.32
N LEU A 174 -4.94 17.35 -4.48
CA LEU A 174 -4.34 18.68 -4.63
C LEU A 174 -3.01 18.74 -3.87
N PRO A 175 -1.96 19.33 -4.43
CA PRO A 175 -0.77 19.71 -3.68
C PRO A 175 -1.14 20.81 -2.68
N ASN A 176 -0.63 20.67 -1.46
CA ASN A 176 -0.99 21.53 -0.34
C ASN A 176 -0.38 22.93 -0.54
N ARG A 177 -1.23 23.96 -0.73
CA ARG A 177 -0.81 25.37 -0.81
C ARG A 177 -1.01 26.05 0.54
N LYS A 178 0.08 26.59 1.10
CA LYS A 178 0.08 27.31 2.39
C LYS A 178 -0.53 28.72 2.38
N ASN A 179 -1.05 29.22 1.27
CA ASN A 179 -1.51 30.62 1.22
C ASN A 179 -2.91 30.86 1.80
N PHE A 180 -3.53 29.86 2.44
CA PHE A 180 -4.76 30.03 3.21
C PHE A 180 -4.69 29.13 4.44
N GLU A 181 -4.08 29.60 5.54
CA GLU A 181 -4.62 29.49 6.92
C GLU A 181 -3.58 29.87 8.00
N ASP A 182 -4.06 30.64 8.95
CA ASP A 182 -3.41 31.31 10.09
C ASP A 182 -2.58 30.41 11.04
N GLU A 183 -1.61 31.05 11.68
CA GLU A 183 -0.58 30.55 12.62
C GLU A 183 -1.08 29.81 13.89
N SER A 184 -2.36 29.52 14.05
CA SER A 184 -2.89 28.93 15.29
C SER A 184 -2.78 27.39 15.37
N SER A 185 -2.61 26.71 14.24
CA SER A 185 -2.60 25.22 14.16
C SER A 185 -1.25 24.58 14.45
N LEU A 186 -0.14 25.32 14.27
CA LEU A 186 1.23 24.78 14.30
C LEU A 186 1.74 24.44 15.71
N LYS A 187 1.13 24.99 16.76
CA LYS A 187 1.51 24.69 18.16
C LYS A 187 0.88 23.40 18.72
N LEU A 188 -0.08 22.78 18.02
CA LEU A 188 -0.68 21.50 18.44
C LEU A 188 -0.04 20.27 17.79
N PHE A 189 0.66 20.43 16.67
CA PHE A 189 1.27 19.31 15.95
C PHE A 189 2.65 18.90 16.48
N SER A 190 3.41 19.83 17.07
CA SER A 190 4.74 19.54 17.65
C SER A 190 4.70 18.69 18.92
N LYS A 191 3.54 18.56 19.58
CA LYS A 191 3.36 17.69 20.76
C LYS A 191 2.87 16.26 20.44
N ARG A 192 2.53 15.94 19.18
CA ARG A 192 2.02 14.61 18.79
C ARG A 192 3.06 13.66 18.20
N PHE A 193 4.27 14.14 17.89
CA PHE A 193 5.33 13.32 17.28
C PHE A 193 6.41 12.82 18.25
N GLN A 194 6.16 12.86 19.56
CA GLN A 194 7.09 12.35 20.57
C GLN A 194 6.72 11.01 21.20
N ILE A 195 5.71 10.27 20.71
CA ILE A 195 5.39 8.94 21.27
C ILE A 195 5.06 7.93 20.16
N ARG A 196 5.93 6.90 20.04
CA ARG A 196 5.90 5.64 19.26
C ARG A 196 6.91 5.52 18.10
N SER A 197 8.21 5.53 18.43
CA SER A 197 9.26 4.97 17.55
C SER A 197 9.98 3.75 18.15
N GLU A 198 9.51 3.16 19.25
CA GLU A 198 10.27 2.13 19.98
C GLU A 198 9.93 0.65 19.70
N THR A 199 9.05 0.31 18.74
CA THR A 199 8.54 -1.09 18.69
C THR A 199 8.45 -1.78 17.32
N SER A 200 8.65 -1.13 16.17
CA SER A 200 8.31 -1.81 14.89
C SER A 200 9.30 -2.90 14.48
N THR A 201 10.59 -2.70 14.71
CA THR A 201 11.63 -3.64 14.28
C THR A 201 11.82 -4.75 15.31
N THR A 202 11.81 -4.42 16.60
CA THR A 202 11.78 -5.41 17.70
C THR A 202 10.59 -6.36 17.62
N HIS A 203 9.37 -5.88 17.30
CA HIS A 203 8.22 -6.77 17.13
C HIS A 203 8.33 -7.71 15.93
N ARG A 204 9.01 -7.30 14.85
CA ARG A 204 9.20 -8.15 13.66
C ARG A 204 10.35 -9.14 13.86
N VAL A 205 11.44 -8.74 14.50
CA VAL A 205 12.58 -9.64 14.75
C VAL A 205 12.24 -10.65 15.87
N SER A 206 11.60 -10.21 16.95
CA SER A 206 11.06 -11.13 17.97
C SER A 206 9.93 -12.04 17.45
N HIS A 207 9.33 -11.72 16.29
CA HIS A 207 8.43 -12.65 15.59
C HIS A 207 9.19 -13.80 14.94
N ILE A 208 10.37 -13.54 14.37
CA ILE A 208 11.28 -14.57 13.86
C ILE A 208 11.69 -15.49 15.03
N PHE A 209 11.86 -14.93 16.22
CA PHE A 209 12.33 -15.61 17.43
C PHE A 209 11.29 -15.62 18.54
N GLN A 210 10.19 -16.34 18.32
CA GLN A 210 9.23 -16.55 19.39
C GLN A 210 9.76 -17.54 20.43
N SER A 211 10.40 -17.00 21.46
CA SER A 211 10.34 -17.60 22.78
C SER A 211 8.88 -17.55 23.27
N LYS A 212 8.38 -18.66 23.84
CA LYS A 212 7.01 -18.80 24.36
C LYS A 212 6.64 -17.60 25.24
N LYS A 213 5.87 -16.64 24.72
CA LYS A 213 5.25 -15.61 25.55
C LYS A 213 4.24 -16.27 26.48
N VAL A 214 4.43 -16.12 27.78
CA VAL A 214 3.45 -16.50 28.78
C VAL A 214 2.27 -15.53 28.67
N PHE A 215 1.16 -15.99 28.10
CA PHE A 215 -0.05 -15.18 28.01
C PHE A 215 -0.71 -15.07 29.38
N VAL A 216 -0.98 -13.83 29.82
CA VAL A 216 -1.70 -13.53 31.08
C VAL A 216 -3.14 -14.10 31.05
N HIS A 217 -3.66 -14.40 29.86
CA HIS A 217 -5.02 -14.86 29.60
C HIS A 217 -5.09 -16.15 28.76
N GLN A 218 -4.31 -17.18 29.13
CA GLN A 218 -4.16 -18.41 28.32
C GLN A 218 -5.49 -19.02 27.82
N GLN A 219 -6.53 -19.09 28.67
CA GLN A 219 -7.84 -19.62 28.26
C GLN A 219 -8.56 -18.75 27.24
N ASP A 220 -8.47 -17.42 27.34
CA ASP A 220 -9.08 -16.50 26.37
C ASP A 220 -8.31 -16.51 25.06
N THR A 221 -6.98 -16.64 25.12
CA THR A 221 -6.11 -16.83 23.96
C THR A 221 -6.45 -18.10 23.19
N GLU A 222 -6.66 -19.22 23.87
CA GLU A 222 -7.08 -20.48 23.23
C GLU A 222 -8.45 -20.36 22.57
N LEU A 223 -9.44 -19.75 23.26
CA LEU A 223 -10.75 -19.45 22.69
C LEU A 223 -10.66 -18.51 21.48
N PHE A 224 -9.80 -17.51 21.57
CA PHE A 224 -9.54 -16.57 20.49
C PHE A 224 -8.94 -17.29 19.27
N TRP A 225 -7.94 -18.15 19.45
CA TRP A 225 -7.37 -18.97 18.38
C TRP A 225 -8.40 -19.90 17.75
N MET A 226 -9.26 -20.56 18.54
CA MET A 226 -10.34 -21.39 17.99
C MET A 226 -11.31 -20.58 17.13
N LYS A 227 -11.63 -19.35 17.54
CA LYS A 227 -12.48 -18.45 16.74
C LYS A 227 -11.76 -17.94 15.49
N ALA A 228 -10.47 -17.62 15.59
CA ALA A 228 -9.66 -17.24 14.44
C ALA A 228 -9.61 -18.36 13.40
N LEU A 229 -9.35 -19.61 13.81
CA LEU A 229 -9.41 -20.80 12.96
C LEU A 229 -10.77 -20.93 12.25
N SER A 230 -11.86 -20.83 13.01
CA SER A 230 -13.21 -20.92 12.46
C SER A 230 -13.50 -19.82 11.43
N LEU A 231 -12.96 -18.61 11.62
CA LEU A 231 -13.12 -17.49 10.69
C LEU A 231 -12.28 -17.68 9.42
N LEU A 232 -11.02 -18.12 9.56
CA LEU A 232 -10.14 -18.42 8.42
C LEU A 232 -10.74 -19.49 7.51
N ARG A 233 -11.27 -20.57 8.10
CA ARG A 233 -11.96 -21.64 7.36
C ARG A 233 -13.24 -21.16 6.69
N LYS A 234 -14.00 -20.27 7.34
CA LYS A 234 -15.24 -19.70 6.77
C LYS A 234 -14.95 -18.83 5.54
N GLU A 235 -13.85 -18.09 5.54
CA GLU A 235 -13.41 -17.28 4.39
C GLU A 235 -12.58 -18.08 3.37
N ASN A 236 -12.53 -19.41 3.48
CA ASN A 236 -11.80 -20.31 2.59
C ASN A 236 -10.30 -19.97 2.45
N VAL A 237 -9.66 -19.53 3.53
CA VAL A 237 -8.21 -19.28 3.53
C VAL A 237 -7.47 -20.62 3.40
N TYR A 238 -6.71 -20.76 2.31
CA TYR A 238 -5.99 -22.00 2.00
C TYR A 238 -4.67 -22.11 2.75
N PHE A 239 -4.46 -23.27 3.39
CA PHE A 239 -3.21 -23.76 3.96
C PHE A 239 -2.92 -25.15 3.39
N ASN A 240 -1.65 -25.56 3.31
CA ASN A 240 -1.30 -26.87 2.76
C ASN A 240 -1.59 -28.00 3.76
N SER A 241 -1.57 -27.70 5.06
CA SER A 241 -1.91 -28.64 6.11
C SER A 241 -2.53 -27.95 7.34
N VAL A 242 -3.15 -28.75 8.22
CA VAL A 242 -3.74 -28.26 9.47
C VAL A 242 -2.65 -27.82 10.45
N GLU A 243 -1.49 -28.48 10.42
CA GLU A 243 -0.32 -28.12 11.24
C GLU A 243 0.21 -26.74 10.86
N GLU A 244 0.28 -26.43 9.56
CA GLU A 244 0.69 -25.13 9.04
C GLU A 244 -0.30 -24.02 9.45
N GLU A 245 -1.60 -24.30 9.33
CA GLU A 245 -2.68 -23.40 9.79
C GLU A 245 -2.54 -23.09 11.30
N LEU A 246 -2.38 -24.12 12.12
CA LEU A 246 -2.23 -23.98 13.58
C LEU A 246 -0.93 -23.27 13.97
N ALA A 247 0.17 -23.59 13.30
CA ALA A 247 1.46 -22.95 13.54
C ALA A 247 1.38 -21.45 13.21
N CYS A 248 0.84 -21.09 12.05
CA CYS A 248 0.67 -19.70 11.61
C CYS A 248 -0.16 -18.89 12.63
N ILE A 249 -1.27 -19.44 13.12
CA ILE A 249 -2.14 -18.75 14.09
C ILE A 249 -1.46 -18.61 15.45
N LYS A 250 -0.81 -19.67 15.96
CA LYS A 250 -0.16 -19.61 17.27
C LYS A 250 1.07 -18.71 17.27
N GLN A 251 1.77 -18.66 16.15
CA GLN A 251 2.93 -17.79 15.95
C GLN A 251 2.53 -16.34 15.66
N SER A 252 1.29 -16.06 15.26
CA SER A 252 0.87 -14.67 15.02
C SER A 252 0.65 -13.93 16.35
N PRO A 253 1.27 -12.74 16.57
CA PRO A 253 1.22 -12.05 17.83
C PRO A 253 -0.17 -11.48 18.09
N ILE A 254 -0.63 -11.60 19.33
CA ILE A 254 -1.88 -11.00 19.79
C ILE A 254 -1.58 -9.70 20.51
N SER A 255 -2.25 -8.64 20.08
CA SER A 255 -2.33 -7.37 20.78
C SER A 255 -3.60 -7.32 21.61
N GLU A 256 -3.45 -6.97 22.88
CA GLU A 256 -4.53 -6.95 23.87
C GLU A 256 -4.77 -5.52 24.33
N THR A 257 -6.04 -5.08 24.32
CA THR A 257 -6.45 -3.77 24.82
C THR A 257 -7.58 -3.95 25.82
N LEU A 258 -7.35 -3.56 27.08
CA LEU A 258 -8.35 -3.63 28.13
C LEU A 258 -9.02 -2.25 28.30
N THR A 259 -10.33 -2.19 28.16
CA THR A 259 -11.13 -0.97 28.32
C THR A 259 -12.18 -1.14 29.41
N SER A 260 -12.38 -0.13 30.25
CA SER A 260 -13.46 -0.14 31.24
C SER A 260 -14.76 0.38 30.63
N LYS A 261 -15.86 -0.36 30.78
CA LYS A 261 -17.22 0.10 30.49
C LYS A 261 -18.11 -0.13 31.72
N GLY A 262 -18.12 0.85 32.62
CA GLY A 262 -18.88 0.78 33.87
C GLY A 262 -18.27 -0.22 34.86
N ALA A 263 -19.07 -1.15 35.38
CA ALA A 263 -18.62 -2.19 36.31
C ALA A 263 -17.96 -3.41 35.62
N LYS A 264 -17.85 -3.42 34.28
CA LYS A 264 -17.28 -4.51 33.49
C LYS A 264 -16.08 -4.03 32.70
N TRP A 265 -15.12 -4.92 32.52
CA TRP A 265 -13.96 -4.69 31.66
C TRP A 265 -14.16 -5.41 30.33
N ILE A 266 -13.75 -4.79 29.23
CA ILE A 266 -13.77 -5.38 27.89
C ILE A 266 -12.32 -5.57 27.46
N LEU A 267 -11.93 -6.82 27.27
CA LEU A 267 -10.68 -7.22 26.66
C LEU A 267 -10.90 -7.35 25.16
N GLU A 268 -10.29 -6.47 24.38
CA GLU A 268 -10.19 -6.59 22.93
C GLU A 268 -8.89 -7.28 22.57
N MET A 269 -8.98 -8.38 21.84
CA MET A 269 -7.85 -9.12 21.30
C MET A 269 -7.81 -8.91 19.78
N ARG A 270 -6.65 -8.54 19.28
CA ARG A 270 -6.41 -8.32 17.85
C ARG A 270 -5.16 -9.08 17.42
N GLN A 271 -5.31 -9.90 16.39
CA GLN A 271 -4.23 -10.70 15.82
C GLN A 271 -4.12 -10.42 14.33
N VAL A 272 -2.89 -10.29 13.84
CA VAL A 272 -2.59 -10.15 12.41
C VAL A 272 -1.93 -11.43 11.95
N ILE A 273 -2.57 -12.12 11.02
CA ILE A 273 -2.18 -13.44 10.50
C ILE A 273 -1.79 -13.27 9.04
N ASN A 274 -0.56 -13.68 8.70
CA ASN A 274 -0.01 -13.57 7.35
C ASN A 274 0.34 -14.98 6.86
N PRO A 275 -0.62 -15.73 6.31
CA PRO A 275 -0.41 -17.12 5.91
C PRO A 275 0.45 -17.25 4.65
N PHE A 276 0.54 -16.19 3.85
CA PHE A 276 1.33 -16.15 2.63
C PHE A 276 1.74 -14.70 2.32
N PRO A 277 2.86 -14.45 1.64
CA PRO A 277 3.23 -13.09 1.26
C PRO A 277 2.14 -12.41 0.43
N GLY A 278 1.81 -11.17 0.81
CA GLY A 278 0.71 -10.40 0.20
C GLY A 278 -0.69 -10.76 0.71
N GLU A 279 -0.82 -11.72 1.62
CA GLU A 279 -2.06 -11.99 2.35
C GLU A 279 -1.95 -11.51 3.80
N LYS A 280 -2.94 -10.72 4.22
CA LYS A 280 -3.04 -10.22 5.60
C LYS A 280 -4.46 -10.32 6.10
N TYR A 281 -4.64 -11.13 7.13
CA TYR A 281 -5.91 -11.31 7.83
C TYR A 281 -5.81 -10.70 9.21
N VAL A 282 -6.71 -9.75 9.51
CA VAL A 282 -6.80 -9.14 10.84
C VAL A 282 -8.02 -9.72 11.53
N VAL A 283 -7.79 -10.51 12.57
CA VAL A 283 -8.84 -11.08 13.41
C VAL A 283 -8.97 -10.20 14.65
N VAL A 284 -10.20 -9.77 14.95
CA VAL A 284 -10.54 -8.99 16.13
C VAL A 284 -11.66 -9.70 16.88
N GLY A 285 -11.56 -9.76 18.19
CA GLY A 285 -12.56 -10.35 19.07
C GLY A 285 -12.57 -9.68 20.43
N GLN A 286 -13.71 -9.69 21.12
CA GLN A 286 -13.87 -9.04 22.41
C GLN A 286 -14.42 -10.00 23.45
N PHE A 287 -13.94 -9.85 24.68
CA PHE A 287 -14.35 -10.62 25.85
C PHE A 287 -14.78 -9.68 26.97
N ILE A 288 -15.88 -10.01 27.66
CA ILE A 288 -16.28 -9.36 28.90
C ILE A 288 -15.54 -10.02 30.06
N LYS A 289 -14.85 -9.21 30.86
CA LYS A 289 -14.15 -9.59 32.08
C LYS A 289 -14.91 -9.05 33.30
N PRO A 290 -15.23 -9.91 34.29
CA PRO A 290 -15.94 -9.49 35.51
C PRO A 290 -15.06 -8.66 36.45
N THR A 291 -13.74 -8.86 36.42
CA THR A 291 -12.74 -8.13 37.22
C THR A 291 -11.56 -7.74 36.34
N GLN A 292 -10.74 -6.79 36.81
CA GLN A 292 -9.55 -6.34 36.08
C GLN A 292 -8.50 -7.45 36.05
N GLY A 293 -8.49 -8.24 34.97
CA GLY A 293 -7.34 -9.05 34.57
C GLY A 293 -7.18 -10.47 35.15
N THR A 294 -8.11 -11.03 35.93
CA THR A 294 -7.88 -12.36 36.55
C THR A 294 -8.98 -13.40 36.33
N GLY A 295 -10.18 -13.01 35.88
CA GLY A 295 -11.27 -13.95 35.59
C GLY A 295 -11.30 -14.43 34.14
N ARG A 296 -11.87 -15.62 33.88
CA ARG A 296 -12.20 -16.09 32.52
C ARG A 296 -13.10 -15.07 31.81
N GLY A 297 -12.74 -14.71 30.58
CA GLY A 297 -13.55 -13.81 29.77
C GLY A 297 -14.75 -14.53 29.15
N ILE A 298 -15.89 -13.84 29.07
CA ILE A 298 -17.05 -14.33 28.32
C ILE A 298 -16.99 -13.66 26.94
N PRO A 299 -16.88 -14.42 25.84
CA PRO A 299 -16.82 -13.84 24.50
C PRO A 299 -18.09 -13.06 24.21
N ILE A 300 -17.96 -11.85 23.67
CA ILE A 300 -19.11 -11.03 23.27
C ILE A 300 -19.69 -11.63 21.98
N PRO A 301 -21.00 -11.93 21.94
CA PRO A 301 -21.64 -12.39 20.70
C PRO A 301 -21.43 -11.37 19.58
N ASN A 302 -21.11 -11.85 18.38
CA ASN A 302 -20.88 -11.04 17.17
C ASN A 302 -19.74 -10.00 17.24
N SER A 303 -18.89 -10.02 18.28
CA SER A 303 -17.70 -9.15 18.30
C SER A 303 -16.55 -9.68 17.46
N PHE A 304 -16.58 -10.98 17.12
CA PHE A 304 -15.54 -11.63 16.35
C PHE A 304 -15.71 -11.29 14.88
N SER A 305 -14.70 -10.65 14.31
CA SER A 305 -14.67 -10.27 12.91
C SER A 305 -13.29 -10.55 12.34
N MET A 306 -13.26 -10.79 11.03
CA MET A 306 -12.03 -10.89 10.27
C MET A 306 -12.12 -9.95 9.08
N THR A 307 -11.05 -9.21 8.85
CA THR A 307 -10.89 -8.40 7.63
C THR A 307 -9.69 -8.92 6.87
N SER A 308 -9.85 -9.15 5.57
CA SER A 308 -8.75 -9.46 4.66
C SER A 308 -8.34 -8.20 3.90
N THR A 309 -7.05 -7.96 3.80
CA THR A 309 -6.47 -6.93 2.92
C THR A 309 -5.42 -7.60 2.04
N PRO A 310 -5.74 -7.92 0.77
CA PRO A 310 -4.73 -8.38 -0.17
C PRO A 310 -3.79 -7.21 -0.49
N THR A 311 -2.49 -7.47 -0.40
CA THR A 311 -1.43 -6.51 -0.73
C THR A 311 -0.49 -7.06 -1.79
N GLN A 312 -1.02 -7.85 -2.72
CA GLN A 312 -0.23 -8.40 -3.83
C GLN A 312 0.19 -7.28 -4.75
N THR A 313 1.48 -7.24 -5.08
CA THR A 313 2.05 -6.16 -5.90
C THR A 313 2.58 -6.66 -7.24
N GLY A 314 2.58 -7.98 -7.46
CA GLY A 314 3.13 -8.61 -8.66
C GLY A 314 4.65 -8.69 -8.70
N PHE A 315 5.34 -8.25 -7.65
CA PHE A 315 6.77 -8.44 -7.42
C PHE A 315 6.97 -9.56 -6.38
N PRO A 316 8.01 -10.43 -6.50
CA PRO A 316 8.19 -11.52 -5.56
C PRO A 316 8.62 -11.05 -4.17
N HIS A 317 8.02 -11.62 -3.14
CA HIS A 317 8.63 -11.67 -1.80
C HIS A 317 9.88 -12.57 -1.81
N ALA A 318 10.79 -12.42 -0.83
CA ALA A 318 12.00 -13.25 -0.74
C ALA A 318 11.70 -14.75 -0.77
N SER A 319 10.69 -15.19 0.00
CA SER A 319 10.21 -16.57 0.01
C SER A 319 9.52 -17.01 -1.30
N GLN A 320 9.05 -16.06 -2.11
CA GLN A 320 8.46 -16.27 -3.43
C GLN A 320 9.48 -16.17 -4.57
N TYR A 321 10.78 -16.04 -4.29
CA TYR A 321 11.84 -16.17 -5.30
C TYR A 321 12.80 -17.30 -4.94
N THR A 322 13.89 -17.00 -4.23
CA THR A 322 14.93 -17.97 -3.85
C THR A 322 15.27 -17.97 -2.36
N GLY A 323 14.45 -17.34 -1.52
CA GLY A 323 14.79 -17.02 -0.13
C GLY A 323 15.45 -15.64 0.03
N TRP A 324 15.69 -14.95 -1.09
CA TRP A 324 16.15 -13.57 -1.18
C TRP A 324 15.38 -12.86 -2.31
N ALA A 325 15.06 -11.59 -2.12
CA ALA A 325 14.55 -10.72 -3.19
C ALA A 325 14.86 -9.27 -2.81
N LEU A 326 15.02 -8.42 -3.82
CA LEU A 326 15.11 -6.97 -3.68
C LEU A 326 13.73 -6.35 -3.44
N SER A 327 13.66 -5.02 -3.35
CA SER A 327 12.39 -4.33 -3.14
C SER A 327 11.77 -3.87 -4.47
N GLU A 328 10.46 -4.01 -4.59
CA GLU A 328 9.69 -3.42 -5.69
C GLU A 328 9.82 -1.90 -5.79
N MET A 329 10.20 -1.24 -4.68
CA MET A 329 10.41 0.22 -4.62
C MET A 329 11.60 0.67 -5.48
N LEU A 330 12.35 -0.27 -6.06
CA LEU A 330 13.44 -0.01 -7.01
C LEU A 330 12.96 -0.06 -8.47
N ILE A 331 11.68 -0.33 -8.71
CA ILE A 331 11.03 -0.24 -10.02
C ILE A 331 10.19 1.06 -10.04
N PRO A 332 10.37 1.95 -11.02
CA PRO A 332 9.61 3.19 -11.10
C PRO A 332 8.12 2.90 -11.33
N LYS A 333 7.25 3.47 -10.49
CA LYS A 333 5.82 3.09 -10.48
C LYS A 333 5.02 3.73 -11.62
N CYS A 334 5.35 4.96 -11.97
CA CYS A 334 4.63 5.74 -12.98
C CYS A 334 5.60 6.62 -13.80
N PRO A 335 6.43 6.04 -14.67
CA PRO A 335 7.27 6.83 -15.57
C PRO A 335 6.44 7.80 -16.41
N HIS A 336 6.88 9.05 -16.58
CA HIS A 336 6.11 10.07 -17.32
C HIS A 336 5.95 9.74 -18.81
N ARG A 337 6.93 9.06 -19.41
CA ARG A 337 6.97 8.75 -20.85
C ARG A 337 7.23 7.26 -21.06
N LEU A 338 6.23 6.45 -20.69
CA LEU A 338 6.24 4.99 -20.89
C LEU A 338 6.45 4.60 -22.36
N ASP A 339 6.11 5.46 -23.31
CA ASP A 339 6.36 5.27 -24.74
C ASP A 339 7.85 5.17 -25.10
N LEU A 340 8.73 5.76 -24.28
CA LEU A 340 10.19 5.68 -24.44
C LEU A 340 10.80 4.51 -23.66
N LEU A 341 9.99 3.79 -22.89
CA LEU A 341 10.41 2.70 -22.01
C LEU A 341 9.63 1.41 -22.32
N PRO A 342 9.79 0.82 -23.52
CA PRO A 342 9.01 -0.33 -23.95
C PRO A 342 9.20 -1.56 -23.05
N THR A 343 10.43 -1.83 -22.57
CA THR A 343 10.68 -3.00 -21.73
C THR A 343 10.12 -2.78 -20.33
N VAL A 344 10.33 -1.60 -19.75
CA VAL A 344 9.76 -1.26 -18.43
C VAL A 344 8.23 -1.26 -18.49
N SER A 345 7.64 -0.72 -19.55
CA SER A 345 6.19 -0.73 -19.75
C SER A 345 5.62 -2.14 -19.79
N LEU A 346 6.31 -3.09 -20.45
CA LEU A 346 5.89 -4.48 -20.46
C LEU A 346 5.95 -5.11 -19.06
N ILE A 347 7.02 -4.83 -18.31
CA ILE A 347 7.21 -5.36 -16.95
C ILE A 347 6.15 -4.82 -15.99
N LEU A 348 5.86 -3.52 -16.04
CA LEU A 348 4.82 -2.91 -15.20
C LEU A 348 3.43 -3.45 -15.54
N LYS A 349 3.15 -3.68 -16.83
CA LYS A 349 1.91 -4.33 -17.26
C LYS A 349 1.80 -5.74 -16.70
N ASN A 350 2.84 -6.57 -16.90
CA ASN A 350 2.87 -7.94 -16.38
C ASN A 350 2.80 -7.99 -14.85
N GLN A 351 3.41 -7.01 -14.17
CA GLN A 351 3.36 -6.87 -12.72
C GLN A 351 1.92 -6.59 -12.26
N HIS A 352 1.23 -5.65 -12.91
CA HIS A 352 -0.18 -5.35 -12.62
C HIS A 352 -1.09 -6.56 -12.88
N GLU A 353 -0.91 -7.24 -14.01
CA GLU A 353 -1.65 -8.47 -14.35
C GLU A 353 -1.40 -9.57 -13.29
N THR A 354 -0.14 -9.79 -12.91
CA THR A 354 0.23 -10.77 -11.89
C THR A 354 -0.39 -10.43 -10.52
N ALA A 355 -0.34 -9.16 -10.11
CA ALA A 355 -0.96 -8.69 -8.87
C ALA A 355 -2.48 -8.94 -8.86
N ASN A 356 -3.15 -8.62 -9.97
CA ASN A 356 -4.59 -8.85 -10.13
C ASN A 356 -4.92 -10.34 -10.10
N ARG A 357 -4.15 -11.20 -10.79
CA ARG A 357 -4.36 -12.65 -10.77
C ARG A 357 -4.19 -13.22 -9.37
N LEU A 358 -3.13 -12.86 -8.65
CA LEU A 358 -2.93 -13.32 -7.27
C LEU A 358 -3.99 -12.81 -6.29
N THR A 359 -4.65 -11.68 -6.60
CA THR A 359 -5.70 -11.10 -5.76
C THR A 359 -7.10 -11.64 -6.08
N LEU A 360 -7.41 -11.84 -7.36
CA LEU A 360 -8.76 -12.14 -7.85
C LEU A 360 -8.96 -13.61 -8.24
N GLU A 361 -7.90 -14.32 -8.64
CA GLU A 361 -7.98 -15.70 -9.10
C GLU A 361 -7.46 -16.67 -8.03
N ALA A 362 -8.39 -17.35 -7.35
CA ALA A 362 -8.04 -18.34 -6.31
C ALA A 362 -7.08 -19.42 -6.83
N ALA A 363 -7.23 -19.87 -8.08
CA ALA A 363 -6.35 -20.87 -8.70
C ALA A 363 -4.89 -20.38 -8.81
N SER A 364 -4.69 -19.12 -9.19
CA SER A 364 -3.35 -18.51 -9.31
C SER A 364 -2.68 -18.35 -7.95
N LEU A 365 -3.45 -17.98 -6.91
CA LEU A 365 -2.95 -17.92 -5.54
C LEU A 365 -2.60 -19.31 -4.99
N VAL A 366 -3.45 -20.33 -5.20
CA VAL A 366 -3.17 -21.72 -4.79
C VAL A 366 -1.90 -22.22 -5.46
N LYS A 367 -1.73 -21.97 -6.77
CA LYS A 367 -0.51 -22.32 -7.49
C LYS A 367 0.73 -21.62 -6.88
N ALA A 368 0.65 -20.33 -6.58
CA ALA A 368 1.75 -19.60 -5.96
C ALA A 368 2.14 -20.17 -4.59
N LYS A 369 1.15 -20.59 -3.79
CA LYS A 369 1.37 -21.29 -2.51
C LYS A 369 2.04 -22.64 -2.70
N GLN A 370 1.58 -23.45 -3.66
CA GLN A 370 2.19 -24.74 -3.98
C GLN A 370 3.66 -24.60 -4.40
N ILE A 371 3.98 -23.61 -5.25
CA ILE A 371 5.36 -23.31 -5.65
C ILE A 371 6.20 -22.93 -4.42
N TYR A 372 5.70 -22.06 -3.54
CA TYR A 372 6.39 -21.70 -2.30
C TYR A 372 6.69 -22.93 -1.44
N SER A 373 5.71 -23.80 -1.20
CA SER A 373 5.87 -25.01 -0.40
C SER A 373 6.89 -25.97 -1.01
N LEU A 374 6.88 -26.12 -2.34
CA LEU A 374 7.84 -26.94 -3.06
C LEU A 374 9.26 -26.39 -2.92
N ARG A 375 9.45 -25.07 -3.03
CA ARG A 375 10.76 -24.44 -2.82
C ARG A 375 11.28 -24.61 -1.41
N LYS A 376 10.41 -24.42 -0.41
CA LYS A 376 10.77 -24.66 1.00
C LYS A 376 11.24 -26.10 1.19
N LYS A 377 10.48 -27.07 0.66
CA LYS A 377 10.86 -28.50 0.70
C LYS A 377 12.20 -28.78 0.02
N VAL A 378 12.41 -28.23 -1.18
CA VAL A 378 13.67 -28.40 -1.94
C VAL A 378 14.85 -27.75 -1.21
N PHE A 379 14.64 -26.56 -0.63
CA PHE A 379 15.65 -25.88 0.16
C PHE A 379 16.04 -26.71 1.39
N GLU A 380 15.07 -27.20 2.15
CA GLU A 380 15.31 -28.01 3.34
C GLU A 380 16.00 -29.35 3.01
N LYS A 381 15.65 -29.98 1.88
CA LYS A 381 16.29 -31.20 1.38
C LYS A 381 17.75 -30.98 0.99
N HIS A 382 18.10 -29.81 0.46
CA HIS A 382 19.43 -29.44 -0.01
C HIS A 382 20.05 -28.28 0.80
N LEU A 383 19.79 -28.28 2.12
CA LEU A 383 20.08 -27.16 3.01
C LEU A 383 21.52 -26.66 2.89
N GLU A 384 22.50 -27.56 2.95
CA GLU A 384 23.92 -27.19 2.90
C GLU A 384 24.27 -26.45 1.61
N THR A 385 23.81 -26.97 0.47
CA THR A 385 24.08 -26.39 -0.85
C THR A 385 23.52 -24.97 -0.94
N PHE A 386 22.26 -24.77 -0.52
CA PHE A 386 21.65 -23.45 -0.61
C PHE A 386 22.24 -22.46 0.39
N LEU A 387 22.56 -22.88 1.63
CA LEU A 387 23.23 -21.99 2.59
C LEU A 387 24.60 -21.52 2.08
N ILE A 388 25.39 -22.41 1.47
CA ILE A 388 26.68 -22.04 0.84
C ILE A 388 26.46 -21.02 -0.28
N LEU A 389 25.45 -21.21 -1.13
CA LEU A 389 25.14 -20.28 -2.22
C LEU A 389 24.70 -18.90 -1.68
N HIS A 390 23.83 -18.84 -0.66
CA HIS A 390 23.42 -17.58 -0.05
C HIS A 390 24.55 -16.88 0.71
N GLU A 391 25.44 -17.64 1.37
CA GLU A 391 26.65 -17.09 1.97
C GLU A 391 27.54 -16.49 0.88
N SER A 392 27.78 -17.22 -0.22
CA SER A 392 28.57 -16.73 -1.36
C SER A 392 27.95 -15.46 -1.95
N LEU A 393 26.63 -15.41 -2.13
CA LEU A 393 25.93 -14.22 -2.62
C LEU A 393 26.17 -13.02 -1.69
N SER A 394 26.02 -13.22 -0.38
CA SER A 394 26.22 -12.18 0.62
C SER A 394 27.66 -11.68 0.68
N LEU A 395 28.64 -12.58 0.50
CA LEU A 395 30.05 -12.25 0.43
C LEU A 395 30.41 -11.53 -0.88
N SER A 396 29.82 -11.93 -2.02
CA SER A 396 29.97 -11.23 -3.31
C SER A 396 29.41 -9.81 -3.25
N LEU A 397 28.27 -9.62 -2.58
CA LEU A 397 27.74 -8.28 -2.29
C LEU A 397 28.72 -7.46 -1.45
N LEU A 398 29.31 -8.04 -0.40
CA LEU A 398 30.27 -7.36 0.46
C LEU A 398 31.57 -6.97 -0.25
N ASN A 399 32.12 -7.86 -1.06
CA ASN A 399 33.40 -7.65 -1.76
C ASN A 399 33.34 -6.51 -2.79
N SER A 400 32.15 -6.04 -3.16
CA SER A 400 31.97 -4.85 -4.00
C SER A 400 32.43 -3.54 -3.32
N LEU A 401 32.56 -3.52 -2.00
CA LEU A 401 33.14 -2.41 -1.23
C LEU A 401 34.38 -2.91 -0.48
N LEU A 402 35.50 -2.19 -0.65
CA LEU A 402 36.81 -2.45 -0.05
C LEU A 402 36.75 -3.08 1.36
N GLU A 403 37.52 -4.15 1.54
CA GLU A 403 37.34 -5.24 2.49
C GLU A 403 37.24 -4.83 3.97
N CYS A 404 36.29 -5.45 4.71
CA CYS A 404 36.29 -5.46 6.17
C CYS A 404 36.08 -6.89 6.68
N GLU A 405 37.15 -7.55 7.12
CA GLU A 405 37.12 -8.93 7.66
C GLU A 405 36.10 -9.13 8.78
N LEU A 406 35.87 -8.09 9.60
CA LEU A 406 34.84 -8.13 10.65
C LEU A 406 33.43 -8.30 10.06
N LYS A 407 33.11 -7.63 8.96
CA LYS A 407 31.81 -7.77 8.27
C LYS A 407 31.65 -9.17 7.67
N LYS A 408 32.69 -9.71 7.04
CA LYS A 408 32.70 -11.08 6.51
C LYS A 408 32.42 -12.09 7.63
N ARG A 409 33.05 -11.94 8.80
CA ARG A 409 32.81 -12.82 9.97
C ARG A 409 31.35 -12.79 10.45
N LYS A 410 30.72 -11.62 10.50
CA LYS A 410 29.30 -11.50 10.89
C LYS A 410 28.37 -12.23 9.92
N VAL A 411 28.62 -12.12 8.61
CA VAL A 411 27.85 -12.86 7.59
C VAL A 411 28.04 -14.37 7.76
N LYS A 412 29.28 -14.84 7.91
CA LYS A 412 29.56 -16.27 8.15
C LYS A 412 28.91 -16.80 9.42
N HIS A 413 28.95 -16.01 10.50
CA HIS A 413 28.30 -16.36 11.76
C HIS A 413 26.79 -16.51 11.58
N TYR A 414 26.13 -15.59 10.85
CA TYR A 414 24.71 -15.70 10.56
C TYR A 414 24.34 -17.02 9.86
N PHE A 415 25.03 -17.40 8.79
CA PHE A 415 24.74 -18.65 8.07
C PHE A 415 25.06 -19.90 8.91
N ALA A 416 26.10 -19.85 9.75
CA ALA A 416 26.42 -20.92 10.70
C ALA A 416 25.31 -21.10 11.75
N THR A 417 24.75 -20.01 12.29
CA THR A 417 23.65 -20.07 13.26
C THR A 417 22.34 -20.49 12.59
N LEU A 418 22.07 -19.98 11.38
CA LEU A 418 20.87 -20.30 10.59
C LEU A 418 20.77 -21.79 10.24
N LYS A 419 21.90 -22.47 9.99
CA LYS A 419 21.95 -23.91 9.72
C LYS A 419 21.30 -24.75 10.81
N ASN A 420 21.35 -24.30 12.06
CA ASN A 420 20.77 -25.00 13.21
C ASN A 420 19.36 -24.52 13.57
N HIS A 421 18.79 -23.58 12.79
CA HIS A 421 17.45 -23.06 13.04
C HIS A 421 16.37 -24.11 12.68
N PRO A 422 15.25 -24.20 13.42
CA PRO A 422 14.17 -25.16 13.09
C PRO A 422 13.54 -24.96 11.71
N THR A 423 13.52 -23.71 11.23
CA THR A 423 12.97 -23.33 9.92
C THR A 423 13.94 -22.40 9.18
N PRO A 424 15.06 -22.92 8.61
CA PRO A 424 16.10 -22.08 8.02
C PRO A 424 15.61 -21.24 6.84
N PHE A 425 14.77 -21.81 5.96
CA PHE A 425 14.27 -21.12 4.77
C PHE A 425 13.40 -19.89 5.11
N ASP A 426 12.49 -20.04 6.08
CA ASP A 426 11.60 -18.96 6.50
C ASP A 426 12.41 -17.87 7.21
N CYS A 427 13.31 -18.24 8.12
CA CYS A 427 14.17 -17.28 8.82
C CYS A 427 15.07 -16.50 7.84
N LEU A 428 15.64 -17.16 6.83
CA LEU A 428 16.41 -16.50 5.76
C LEU A 428 15.56 -15.49 4.99
N SER A 429 14.39 -15.94 4.52
CA SER A 429 13.45 -15.11 3.76
C SER A 429 13.00 -13.90 4.55
N GLU A 430 12.67 -14.08 5.83
CA GLU A 430 12.28 -13.01 6.74
C GLU A 430 13.43 -12.05 7.03
N SER A 431 14.66 -12.55 7.18
CA SER A 431 15.86 -11.72 7.39
C SER A 431 16.11 -10.78 6.21
N TYR A 432 16.06 -11.30 4.97
CA TYR A 432 16.20 -10.46 3.77
C TYR A 432 15.01 -9.51 3.57
N SER A 433 13.80 -9.96 3.85
CA SER A 433 12.60 -9.11 3.73
C SER A 433 12.63 -7.97 4.75
N LEU A 434 13.10 -8.24 5.96
CA LEU A 434 13.31 -7.23 6.99
C LEU A 434 14.43 -6.27 6.58
N LEU A 435 15.52 -6.77 6.01
CA LEU A 435 16.59 -5.93 5.48
C LEU A 435 16.03 -4.94 4.44
N MET A 436 15.34 -5.43 3.41
CA MET A 436 14.75 -4.61 2.35
C MET A 436 13.73 -3.61 2.90
N GLU A 437 12.89 -4.04 3.85
CA GLU A 437 11.93 -3.15 4.51
C GLU A 437 12.62 -1.99 5.21
N GLN A 438 13.66 -2.25 6.01
CA GLN A 438 14.31 -1.23 6.83
C GLN A 438 15.18 -0.29 6.00
N PHE A 439 15.87 -0.81 4.97
CA PHE A 439 16.91 -0.07 4.26
C PHE A 439 16.53 0.39 2.85
N VAL A 440 15.38 -0.04 2.33
CA VAL A 440 14.89 0.40 1.01
C VAL A 440 13.45 0.92 1.12
N THR A 441 12.51 0.10 1.60
CA THR A 441 11.09 0.46 1.63
C THR A 441 10.79 1.63 2.57
N LYS A 442 11.30 1.61 3.81
CA LYS A 442 11.09 2.71 4.76
C LYS A 442 11.73 4.03 4.30
N PRO A 443 13.00 4.07 3.83
CA PRO A 443 13.56 5.28 3.23
C PRO A 443 12.74 5.80 2.05
N TYR A 444 12.29 4.92 1.14
CA TYR A 444 11.40 5.30 0.04
C TYR A 444 10.11 5.96 0.55
N LEU A 445 9.42 5.32 1.51
CA LEU A 445 8.18 5.85 2.08
C LEU A 445 8.41 7.14 2.87
N ALA A 446 9.55 7.29 3.55
CA ALA A 446 9.91 8.52 4.24
C ALA A 446 10.09 9.68 3.24
N LEU A 447 10.77 9.44 2.12
CA LEU A 447 10.91 10.41 1.05
C LEU A 447 9.55 10.76 0.41
N GLN A 448 8.74 9.73 0.12
CA GLN A 448 7.40 9.91 -0.44
C GLN A 448 6.49 10.71 0.50
N ASN A 449 6.50 10.40 1.79
CA ASN A 449 5.71 11.12 2.79
C ASN A 449 6.21 12.56 2.95
N ALA A 450 7.53 12.77 3.00
CA ALA A 450 8.10 14.12 3.06
C ALA A 450 7.68 14.96 1.84
N TRP A 451 7.59 14.36 0.66
CA TRP A 451 7.07 15.00 -0.55
C TRP A 451 5.57 15.30 -0.46
N ILE A 452 4.75 14.36 0.03
CA ILE A 452 3.30 14.57 0.22
C ILE A 452 3.03 15.69 1.24
N GLU A 453 3.77 15.70 2.36
CA GLU A 453 3.57 16.63 3.46
C GLU A 453 4.07 18.05 3.16
N ASN A 454 5.24 18.16 2.52
CA ASN A 454 5.92 19.44 2.34
C ASN A 454 5.87 20.00 0.91
N GLY A 455 5.40 19.21 -0.05
CA GLY A 455 5.34 19.58 -1.47
C GLY A 455 6.72 19.91 -2.04
N THR A 456 6.75 20.74 -3.08
CA THR A 456 7.99 21.16 -3.77
C THR A 456 8.88 22.08 -2.95
N LEU A 457 8.40 22.65 -1.84
CA LEU A 457 9.10 23.69 -1.07
C LEU A 457 10.29 23.17 -0.24
N VAL A 458 10.31 21.88 0.11
CA VAL A 458 11.46 21.24 0.80
C VAL A 458 12.44 20.63 -0.21
N PHE A 459 11.95 20.28 -1.40
CA PHE A 459 12.73 19.63 -2.44
C PHE A 459 13.23 20.61 -3.49
N ASN A 460 13.96 21.62 -3.04
CA ASN A 460 14.54 22.64 -3.94
C ASN A 460 15.72 22.08 -4.76
N SER A 461 16.22 20.89 -4.40
CA SER A 461 17.38 20.28 -5.05
C SER A 461 17.49 18.78 -4.76
N ARG A 462 18.31 18.09 -5.55
CA ARG A 462 18.65 16.68 -5.34
C ARG A 462 19.21 16.42 -3.94
N GLU A 463 20.01 17.34 -3.42
CA GLU A 463 20.69 17.20 -2.12
C GLU A 463 19.69 17.09 -0.97
N SER A 464 18.58 17.83 -1.03
CA SER A 464 17.53 17.74 0.00
C SER A 464 16.85 16.36 0.04
N ALA A 465 16.56 15.78 -1.13
CA ALA A 465 15.99 14.43 -1.23
C ALA A 465 16.99 13.37 -0.75
N GLN A 466 18.24 13.52 -1.15
CA GLN A 466 19.32 12.63 -0.73
C GLN A 466 19.51 12.67 0.79
N GLN A 467 19.48 13.85 1.42
CA GLN A 467 19.60 13.99 2.88
C GLN A 467 18.48 13.28 3.65
N ILE A 468 17.25 13.25 3.12
CA ILE A 468 16.15 12.52 3.76
C ILE A 468 16.40 11.02 3.72
N LEU A 469 16.83 10.49 2.58
CA LEU A 469 17.17 9.07 2.44
C LEU A 469 18.35 8.70 3.35
N GLU A 470 19.44 9.47 3.30
CA GLU A 470 20.64 9.25 4.13
C GLU A 470 20.31 9.31 5.62
N ARG A 471 19.48 10.27 6.04
CA ARG A 471 19.03 10.38 7.43
C ARG A 471 18.23 9.16 7.86
N GLU A 472 17.28 8.70 7.04
CA GLU A 472 16.47 7.52 7.37
C GLU A 472 17.36 6.27 7.43
N ILE A 473 18.26 6.08 6.46
CA ILE A 473 19.22 4.96 6.45
C ILE A 473 20.10 4.98 7.72
N ALA A 474 20.60 6.16 8.12
CA ALA A 474 21.42 6.31 9.31
C ALA A 474 20.61 6.02 10.60
N LEU A 475 19.36 6.47 10.67
CA LEU A 475 18.45 6.16 11.77
C LEU A 475 18.20 4.66 11.89
N LYS A 476 17.95 3.98 10.76
CA LYS A 476 17.71 2.52 10.73
C LYS A 476 18.95 1.72 11.07
N SER A 477 20.13 2.16 10.63
CA SER A 477 21.41 1.58 11.04
C SER A 477 21.61 1.63 12.56
N LYS A 478 21.34 2.79 13.18
CA LYS A 478 21.41 2.95 14.64
C LYS A 478 20.38 2.09 15.36
N GLU A 479 19.15 2.03 14.85
CA GLU A 479 18.07 1.22 15.41
C GLU A 479 18.44 -0.28 15.42
N VAL A 480 18.95 -0.81 14.30
CA VAL A 480 19.39 -2.21 14.20
C VAL A 480 20.56 -2.51 15.13
N HIS A 481 21.55 -1.61 15.20
CA HIS A 481 22.70 -1.79 16.09
C HIS A 481 22.28 -1.80 17.57
N PHE A 482 21.47 -0.84 17.99
CA PHE A 482 20.93 -0.78 19.35
C PHE A 482 20.11 -2.04 19.70
N GLN A 483 19.36 -2.58 18.75
CA GLN A 483 18.61 -3.82 18.96
C GLN A 483 19.52 -5.04 19.07
N ALA A 484 20.60 -5.11 18.29
CA ALA A 484 21.58 -6.18 18.37
C ALA A 484 22.30 -6.22 19.73
N GLU A 485 22.46 -5.07 20.38
CA GLU A 485 23.02 -4.96 21.74
C GLU A 485 22.03 -5.35 22.83
N LYS A 486 20.72 -5.21 22.59
CA LYS A 486 19.66 -5.43 23.58
C LYS A 486 19.08 -6.85 23.56
N THR A 487 19.24 -7.60 22.48
CA THR A 487 18.71 -8.96 22.40
C THR A 487 19.58 -9.97 23.16
N ASP A 488 18.91 -10.90 23.85
CA ASP A 488 19.55 -11.99 24.57
C ASP A 488 19.64 -13.28 23.74
N THR A 489 18.98 -13.35 22.58
CA THR A 489 18.97 -14.58 21.76
C THR A 489 20.05 -14.53 20.68
N GLU A 490 20.85 -15.60 20.60
CA GLU A 490 21.97 -15.69 19.66
C GLU A 490 21.53 -15.52 18.21
N MET A 491 20.42 -16.15 17.81
CA MET A 491 19.93 -16.09 16.44
C MET A 491 19.36 -14.70 16.08
N GLU A 492 18.65 -14.03 16.99
CA GLU A 492 18.20 -12.63 16.79
C GLU A 492 19.39 -11.70 16.61
N LYS A 493 20.42 -11.86 17.46
CA LYS A 493 21.66 -11.10 17.33
C LYS A 493 22.33 -11.35 15.98
N ALA A 494 22.41 -12.61 15.55
CA ALA A 494 22.99 -12.97 14.26
C ALA A 494 22.22 -12.36 13.07
N VAL A 495 20.87 -12.37 13.11
CA VAL A 495 20.02 -11.69 12.12
C VAL A 495 20.28 -10.19 12.10
N LEU A 496 20.28 -9.54 13.27
CA LEU A 496 20.47 -8.09 13.36
C LEU A 496 21.88 -7.68 12.92
N ASP A 497 22.91 -8.47 13.25
CA ASP A 497 24.27 -8.25 12.79
C ASP A 497 24.38 -8.42 11.26
N PHE A 498 23.74 -9.43 10.69
CA PHE A 498 23.67 -9.64 9.24
C PHE A 498 22.98 -8.46 8.54
N ILE A 499 21.83 -8.03 9.04
CA ILE A 499 21.08 -6.87 8.53
C ILE A 499 21.90 -5.58 8.70
N GLY A 500 22.58 -5.39 9.82
CA GLY A 500 23.43 -4.22 10.06
C GLY A 500 24.65 -4.16 9.15
N VAL A 501 25.09 -5.30 8.60
CA VAL A 501 26.19 -5.39 7.64
C VAL A 501 25.72 -5.14 6.21
N LEU A 502 24.71 -5.88 5.74
CA LEU A 502 24.25 -5.81 4.35
C LEU A 502 23.24 -4.68 4.10
N GLY A 503 22.49 -4.26 5.11
CA GLY A 503 21.47 -3.22 5.01
C GLY A 503 22.02 -1.90 4.47
N PRO A 504 22.98 -1.25 5.15
CA PRO A 504 23.59 -0.01 4.66
C PRO A 504 24.28 -0.17 3.29
N LEU A 505 24.89 -1.33 3.03
CA LEU A 505 25.53 -1.66 1.76
C LEU A 505 24.53 -1.61 0.60
N LEU A 506 23.33 -2.17 0.78
CA LEU A 506 22.29 -2.18 -0.25
C LEU A 506 21.50 -0.87 -0.28
N ALA A 507 21.44 -0.14 0.83
CA ALA A 507 20.68 1.11 0.95
C ALA A 507 21.23 2.24 0.06
N VAL A 508 22.56 2.40 0.00
CA VAL A 508 23.22 3.49 -0.75
C VAL A 508 22.92 3.41 -2.26
N PRO A 509 23.21 2.31 -2.98
CA PRO A 509 22.87 2.19 -4.40
C PRO A 509 21.34 2.26 -4.63
N SER A 510 20.55 1.69 -3.71
CA SER A 510 19.09 1.76 -3.76
C SER A 510 18.58 3.20 -3.67
N ALA A 511 19.17 4.03 -2.81
CA ALA A 511 18.84 5.45 -2.70
C ALA A 511 19.09 6.19 -4.01
N THR A 512 20.19 5.87 -4.72
CA THR A 512 20.47 6.47 -6.05
C THR A 512 19.39 6.08 -7.07
N ILE A 513 18.96 4.81 -7.10
CA ILE A 513 17.87 4.35 -7.98
C ILE A 513 16.55 5.06 -7.63
N ILE A 514 16.20 5.13 -6.35
CA ILE A 514 15.01 5.85 -5.87
C ILE A 514 15.06 7.32 -6.30
N LEU A 515 16.22 7.98 -6.17
CA LEU A 515 16.38 9.37 -6.61
C LEU A 515 16.24 9.54 -8.13
N GLN A 516 16.54 8.53 -8.96
CA GLN A 516 16.21 8.60 -10.38
C GLN A 516 14.70 8.66 -10.60
N GLU A 517 13.90 7.82 -9.94
CA GLU A 517 12.43 7.90 -10.01
C GLU A 517 11.93 9.26 -9.51
N PHE A 518 12.39 9.70 -8.34
CA PHE A 518 11.95 10.97 -7.77
C PHE A 518 12.41 12.19 -8.56
N SER A 519 13.48 12.09 -9.36
CA SER A 519 13.88 13.15 -10.29
C SER A 519 12.76 13.45 -11.29
N GLU A 520 11.93 12.45 -11.62
CA GLU A 520 10.77 12.63 -12.50
C GLU A 520 9.67 13.46 -11.85
N ILE A 521 9.46 13.22 -10.56
CA ILE A 521 8.37 13.77 -9.76
C ILE A 521 8.71 15.19 -9.30
N ILE A 522 9.96 15.41 -8.90
CA ILE A 522 10.46 16.64 -8.26
C ILE A 522 11.13 17.57 -9.29
N ASN A 523 11.51 17.08 -10.48
CA ASN A 523 12.19 17.83 -11.55
C ASN A 523 13.59 18.32 -11.19
N PHE A 524 14.42 17.47 -10.60
CA PHE A 524 15.87 17.69 -10.49
C PHE A 524 16.64 16.80 -11.49
N ALA A 525 17.93 17.04 -11.65
CA ALA A 525 18.78 16.23 -12.53
C ALA A 525 18.91 14.78 -12.01
N PRO A 526 18.52 13.75 -12.79
CA PRO A 526 18.63 12.36 -12.36
C PRO A 526 20.09 12.02 -12.01
N PRO A 527 20.35 11.32 -10.89
CA PRO A 527 21.69 10.86 -10.60
C PRO A 527 22.13 9.77 -11.59
N CYS A 528 23.42 9.76 -11.93
CA CYS A 528 24.01 8.63 -12.66
C CYS A 528 24.13 7.42 -11.71
N LEU A 529 23.81 6.23 -12.22
CA LEU A 529 24.02 4.99 -11.46
C LEU A 529 25.46 4.53 -11.65
N ASP A 530 26.14 4.23 -10.55
CA ASP A 530 27.40 3.50 -10.59
C ASP A 530 27.18 2.03 -10.97
N THR A 531 28.26 1.30 -11.21
CA THR A 531 28.23 -0.12 -11.59
C THR A 531 27.45 -0.97 -10.59
N PHE A 532 27.52 -0.67 -9.29
CA PHE A 532 26.85 -1.48 -8.27
C PHE A 532 25.35 -1.21 -8.25
N ALA A 533 24.92 0.05 -8.35
CA ALA A 533 23.51 0.42 -8.50
C ALA A 533 22.90 -0.14 -9.78
N GLN A 534 23.64 -0.16 -10.90
CA GLN A 534 23.21 -0.81 -12.14
C GLN A 534 22.97 -2.32 -11.94
N LYS A 535 23.85 -3.02 -11.19
CA LYS A 535 23.65 -4.44 -10.86
C LYS A 535 22.44 -4.67 -9.96
N ILE A 536 22.22 -3.80 -8.96
CA ILE A 536 21.02 -3.86 -8.11
C ILE A 536 19.76 -3.65 -8.94
N GLN A 537 19.77 -2.68 -9.87
CA GLN A 537 18.66 -2.45 -10.77
C GLN A 537 18.41 -3.67 -11.68
N ALA A 538 19.45 -4.21 -12.31
CA ALA A 538 19.37 -5.42 -13.14
C ALA A 538 18.80 -6.62 -12.38
N ALA A 539 19.30 -6.89 -11.17
CA ALA A 539 18.82 -7.97 -10.31
C ALA A 539 17.33 -7.80 -9.96
N THR A 540 16.91 -6.57 -9.64
CA THR A 540 15.50 -6.25 -9.33
C THR A 540 14.59 -6.63 -10.49
N TYR A 541 14.93 -6.18 -11.71
CA TYR A 541 14.12 -6.49 -12.89
C TYR A 541 14.14 -7.97 -13.26
N ARG A 542 15.28 -8.65 -13.13
CA ARG A 542 15.36 -10.10 -13.35
C ARG A 542 14.45 -10.87 -12.40
N GLN A 543 14.46 -10.51 -11.11
CA GLN A 543 13.60 -11.14 -10.11
C GLN A 543 12.11 -10.95 -10.44
N ALA A 544 11.72 -9.74 -10.84
CA ALA A 544 10.34 -9.46 -11.28
C ALA A 544 9.94 -10.34 -12.49
N LEU A 545 10.75 -10.33 -13.55
CA LEU A 545 10.50 -11.10 -14.77
C LEU A 545 10.42 -12.60 -14.50
N ALA A 546 11.37 -13.13 -13.73
CA ALA A 546 11.43 -14.55 -13.39
C ALA A 546 10.19 -15.00 -12.60
N PHE A 547 9.75 -14.18 -11.64
CA PHE A 547 8.53 -14.46 -10.86
C PHE A 547 7.26 -14.42 -11.73
N GLN A 548 7.12 -13.39 -12.56
CA GLN A 548 5.98 -13.23 -13.47
C GLN A 548 5.88 -14.41 -14.46
N ALA A 549 7.01 -14.77 -15.09
CA ALA A 549 7.08 -15.89 -16.03
C ALA A 549 6.71 -17.23 -15.38
N GLU A 550 7.12 -17.46 -14.13
CA GLU A 550 6.83 -18.70 -13.40
C GLU A 550 5.34 -18.84 -13.07
N LEU A 551 4.69 -17.74 -12.68
CA LEU A 551 3.25 -17.73 -12.45
C LEU A 551 2.42 -17.91 -13.72
N GLN A 552 2.95 -17.52 -14.89
CA GLN A 552 2.29 -17.69 -16.18
C GLN A 552 2.37 -19.11 -16.77
N LYS A 553 3.29 -19.98 -16.33
CA LYS A 553 3.41 -21.36 -16.87
C LYS A 553 2.18 -22.24 -16.55
N ASP A 554 1.56 -22.90 -17.53
CA ASP A 554 0.22 -23.48 -17.38
C ASP A 554 0.08 -24.75 -16.52
N SER A 555 1.13 -25.28 -15.89
CA SER A 555 0.96 -26.40 -14.94
C SER A 555 2.23 -26.72 -14.17
N LEU A 556 2.01 -27.23 -12.96
CA LEU A 556 2.98 -28.02 -12.22
C LEU A 556 3.01 -29.45 -12.84
N GLN A 557 4.17 -29.95 -13.29
CA GLN A 557 4.38 -31.24 -13.96
C GLN A 557 5.23 -32.21 -13.09
N ASN A 558 5.07 -33.52 -13.32
CA ASN A 558 5.90 -34.56 -12.69
C ASN A 558 7.42 -34.32 -12.89
N GLY A 559 8.24 -34.62 -11.86
CA GLY A 559 9.69 -34.33 -11.86
C GLY A 559 10.06 -32.95 -11.32
N GLU A 560 9.21 -32.40 -10.45
CA GLU A 560 9.18 -30.99 -10.13
C GLU A 560 10.22 -30.54 -9.11
N GLU A 561 10.57 -31.41 -8.15
CA GLU A 561 11.61 -31.09 -7.16
C GLU A 561 12.95 -30.82 -7.82
N ASP A 562 13.38 -31.66 -8.77
CA ASP A 562 14.67 -31.50 -9.46
C ASP A 562 14.67 -30.25 -10.35
N ARG A 563 13.55 -29.96 -11.02
CA ARG A 563 13.39 -28.73 -11.81
C ARG A 563 13.44 -27.48 -10.93
N ILE A 564 12.76 -27.49 -9.78
CA ILE A 564 12.81 -26.39 -8.83
C ILE A 564 14.21 -26.26 -8.23
N TYR A 565 14.87 -27.36 -7.89
CA TYR A 565 16.25 -27.36 -7.40
C TYR A 565 17.20 -26.68 -8.38
N GLU A 566 17.24 -27.13 -9.64
CA GLU A 566 18.11 -26.53 -10.65
C GLU A 566 17.74 -25.08 -10.92
N CYS A 567 16.44 -24.73 -10.97
CA CYS A 567 15.99 -23.36 -11.17
C CYS A 567 16.42 -22.41 -10.03
N LEU A 568 16.25 -22.83 -8.76
CA LEU A 568 16.68 -22.04 -7.60
C LEU A 568 18.19 -21.86 -7.58
N LYS A 569 18.93 -22.93 -7.86
CA LYS A 569 20.39 -22.95 -7.90
C LYS A 569 20.93 -22.05 -9.02
N GLU A 570 20.39 -22.16 -10.23
CA GLU A 570 20.75 -21.34 -11.39
C GLU A 570 20.53 -19.85 -11.08
N ARG A 571 19.36 -19.48 -10.57
CA ARG A 571 19.03 -18.10 -10.17
C ARG A 571 20.00 -17.53 -9.14
N LEU A 572 20.41 -18.31 -8.14
CA LEU A 572 21.39 -17.89 -7.14
C LEU A 572 22.79 -17.73 -7.73
N LEU A 573 23.24 -18.69 -8.56
CA LEU A 573 24.52 -18.60 -9.25
C LEU A 573 24.60 -17.39 -10.18
N GLU A 574 23.50 -17.11 -10.86
CA GLU A 574 23.30 -15.93 -11.68
C GLU A 574 23.35 -14.61 -10.90
N ASP A 575 22.77 -14.55 -9.70
CA ASP A 575 22.89 -13.40 -8.79
C ASP A 575 24.35 -13.26 -8.29
N ILE A 576 24.99 -14.37 -7.88
CA ILE A 576 26.39 -14.39 -7.45
C ILE A 576 27.31 -13.86 -8.56
N GLN A 577 27.14 -14.35 -9.79
CA GLN A 577 27.94 -13.95 -10.93
C GLN A 577 27.76 -12.46 -11.24
N LEU A 578 26.52 -11.97 -11.22
CA LEU A 578 26.21 -10.56 -11.44
C LEU A 578 26.94 -9.65 -10.44
N PHE A 579 26.93 -9.99 -9.16
CA PHE A 579 27.57 -9.17 -8.14
C PHE A 579 29.09 -9.35 -8.07
N SER A 580 29.62 -10.52 -8.45
CA SER A 580 31.06 -10.82 -8.44
C SER A 580 31.83 -10.27 -9.65
N ALA A 581 31.16 -10.00 -10.78
CA ALA A 581 31.81 -9.48 -11.97
C ALA A 581 32.42 -8.08 -11.70
N ALA A 582 33.62 -7.77 -12.22
CA ALA A 582 34.22 -6.44 -12.03
C ALA A 582 33.44 -5.35 -12.78
N GLU A 583 32.93 -5.69 -13.96
CA GLU A 583 32.09 -4.85 -14.80
C GLU A 583 30.65 -5.39 -14.79
N PRO A 584 29.64 -4.54 -15.05
CA PRO A 584 28.30 -5.04 -15.25
C PRO A 584 28.31 -5.97 -16.47
N PRO A 585 27.68 -7.16 -16.41
CA PRO A 585 27.58 -8.02 -17.59
C PRO A 585 26.93 -7.21 -18.72
N PRO A 586 27.46 -7.27 -19.95
CA PRO A 586 27.24 -6.23 -20.96
C PRO A 586 25.79 -6.05 -21.43
N HIS A 587 24.82 -6.88 -21.05
CA HIS A 587 23.46 -6.82 -21.56
C HIS A 587 22.40 -7.02 -20.47
N PHE A 588 22.07 -5.94 -19.75
CA PHE A 588 20.71 -5.78 -19.22
C PHE A 588 20.03 -4.65 -20.00
N PRO A 589 19.27 -4.99 -21.08
CA PRO A 589 18.62 -3.99 -21.94
C PRO A 589 17.83 -2.92 -21.18
N ILE A 590 17.25 -3.30 -20.04
CA ILE A 590 16.47 -2.42 -19.17
C ILE A 590 17.33 -1.34 -18.52
N VAL A 591 18.56 -1.66 -18.09
CA VAL A 591 19.46 -0.69 -17.45
C VAL A 591 19.92 0.34 -18.48
N GLU A 592 20.25 -0.11 -19.70
CA GLU A 592 20.59 0.79 -20.80
C GLU A 592 19.40 1.66 -21.22
N GLU A 593 18.20 1.07 -21.31
CA GLU A 593 16.94 1.76 -21.63
C GLU A 593 16.66 2.87 -20.62
N LEU A 594 16.73 2.57 -19.33
CA LEU A 594 16.54 3.56 -18.25
C LEU A 594 17.62 4.64 -18.27
N SER A 595 18.89 4.26 -18.49
CA SER A 595 20.00 5.22 -18.54
C SER A 595 19.79 6.23 -19.68
N LYS A 596 19.51 5.75 -20.89
CA LYS A 596 19.20 6.60 -22.06
C LYS A 596 17.99 7.48 -21.82
N TYR A 597 16.96 6.94 -21.18
CA TYR A 597 15.73 7.67 -20.87
C TYR A 597 15.98 8.85 -19.92
N PHE A 598 16.66 8.62 -18.80
CA PHE A 598 16.96 9.67 -17.82
C PHE A 598 17.95 10.71 -18.36
N GLU A 599 18.94 10.30 -19.17
CA GLU A 599 19.85 11.21 -19.87
C GLU A 599 19.10 12.10 -20.87
N TRP A 600 18.29 11.51 -21.75
CA TRP A 600 17.53 12.23 -22.76
C TRP A 600 16.56 13.24 -22.14
N ARG A 601 15.83 12.84 -21.09
CA ARG A 601 14.89 13.72 -20.39
C ARG A 601 15.60 14.97 -19.88
N TYR A 602 16.74 14.80 -19.22
CA TYR A 602 17.46 15.94 -18.65
C TYR A 602 17.98 16.91 -19.71
N VAL A 603 18.50 16.39 -20.83
CA VAL A 603 18.92 17.23 -21.96
C VAL A 603 17.74 18.00 -22.54
N SER A 604 16.59 17.33 -22.73
CA SER A 604 15.38 17.93 -23.28
C SER A 604 14.71 18.99 -22.38
N GLN A 605 14.97 18.96 -21.07
CA GLN A 605 14.47 19.97 -20.13
C GLN A 605 15.36 21.23 -20.07
N LYS A 606 16.61 21.14 -20.53
CA LYS A 606 17.55 22.28 -20.58
C LYS A 606 17.51 23.05 -21.89
N SER A 607 17.06 22.40 -22.98
CA SER A 607 16.76 23.01 -24.28
C SER A 607 15.37 23.63 -24.26
#